data_AF-A0A2E4D8R9-F1
#
_entry.id   AF-A0A2E4D8R9-F1
#
_cell.length_a   1.000
_cell.length_b   1.000
_cell.length_c   1.000
_cell.angle_alpha   90.00
_cell.angle_beta   90.00
_cell.angle_gamma   90.00
#
_symmetry.space_group_name_H-M   'P 1'
#
loop_
_entity.id
_entity.type
_entity.pdbx_description
1 polymer ?
#
loop_
_entity_poly.entity_id
_entity_poly.type
_entity_poly.pdbx_seq_one_letter_code
_entity_poly.pdbx_strand_id
1 'polypeptide(L)'
;MNILISFLLLFGFTSKASEIYRISKILADDQRDLIFLNTGEVVESPDESITRIATQSLKEKKGVILKLQKLDDEFRRSIVDIESVEYGEFEPQPEHEFTKFNDERYFRTPLDHYTVHQYRKYEQAQALMNDFRRDTLNSSQCYNRAHVWTYEAFKKYNIYMGKMWIFYTDKYIREFNNKWWFHVAPYIHLKGWTYPVVLDPGFTQKPWTQNTWTNLFMKNKAVCKTVSYYSHYEQNQEQEWCYLIRSSMYYWQPYNIEILEKLKQYKWGYLPEEVDHAYRDAIYGQ
;
A
#
# COMPACT_ATOMS: atom_id res chain seq x y z
N MET A 1 20.02 4.19 64.37
CA MET A 1 20.90 4.07 63.20
C MET A 1 20.09 3.37 62.12
N ASN A 2 19.33 4.12 61.32
CA ASN A 2 18.41 3.56 60.32
C ASN A 2 19.06 3.69 58.93
N ILE A 3 19.34 2.55 58.31
CA ILE A 3 19.92 2.43 56.97
C ILE A 3 18.78 2.61 55.97
N LEU A 4 18.77 3.75 55.25
CA LEU A 4 17.90 3.94 54.09
C LEU A 4 18.46 3.11 52.93
N ILE A 5 17.78 2.01 52.59
CA ILE A 5 18.04 1.24 51.37
C ILE A 5 17.36 1.99 50.22
N SER A 6 18.16 2.67 49.41
CA SER A 6 17.69 3.33 48.18
C SER A 6 17.49 2.27 47.10
N PHE A 7 16.22 1.94 46.81
CA PHE A 7 15.85 1.09 45.67
C PHE A 7 16.03 1.91 44.38
N LEU A 8 17.14 1.67 43.67
CA LEU A 8 17.27 2.09 42.28
C LEU A 8 16.29 1.28 41.42
N LEU A 9 15.16 1.91 41.08
CA LEU A 9 14.27 1.44 40.03
C LEU A 9 14.97 1.62 38.68
N LEU A 10 15.63 0.56 38.21
CA LEU A 10 16.03 0.42 36.82
C LEU A 10 14.77 0.29 35.97
N PHE A 11 14.21 1.43 35.55
CA PHE A 11 13.24 1.47 34.45
C PHE A 11 13.99 1.08 33.17
N GLY A 12 13.90 -0.20 32.79
CA GLY A 12 14.33 -0.67 31.48
C GLY A 12 13.44 -0.04 30.42
N PHE A 13 13.92 1.00 29.75
CA PHE A 13 13.31 1.47 28.51
C PHE A 13 13.56 0.41 27.44
N THR A 14 12.53 -0.37 27.11
CA THR A 14 12.55 -1.16 25.88
C THR A 14 12.40 -0.19 24.71
N SER A 15 13.51 0.16 24.06
CA SER A 15 13.49 0.92 22.82
C SER A 15 12.79 0.07 21.77
N LYS A 16 11.56 0.44 21.42
CA LYS A 16 10.87 -0.16 20.26
C LYS A 16 11.75 0.12 19.04
N ALA A 17 12.08 -0.92 18.26
CA ALA A 17 12.87 -0.75 17.06
C ALA A 17 12.22 0.33 16.17
N SER A 18 13.02 1.30 15.72
CA SER A 18 12.55 2.36 14.84
C SER A 18 12.14 1.75 13.50
N GLU A 19 10.92 2.06 13.04
CA GLU A 19 10.44 1.63 11.72
C GLU A 19 11.20 2.41 10.64
N ILE A 20 11.69 1.70 9.62
CA ILE A 20 12.35 2.31 8.46
C ILE A 20 11.35 2.40 7.32
N TYR A 21 11.14 3.62 6.82
CA TYR A 21 10.25 3.91 5.71
C TYR A 21 11.05 4.12 4.43
N ARG A 22 10.39 3.87 3.29
CA ARG A 22 10.87 4.30 1.97
C ARG A 22 9.99 5.43 1.45
N ILE A 23 10.62 6.50 0.99
CA ILE A 23 9.93 7.58 0.29
C ILE A 23 9.61 7.09 -1.12
N SER A 24 8.33 7.18 -1.51
CA SER A 24 7.84 6.82 -2.84
C SER A 24 7.77 8.04 -3.76
N LYS A 25 7.42 9.21 -3.21
CA LYS A 25 7.29 10.47 -3.93
C LYS A 25 7.33 11.65 -2.96
N ILE A 26 7.74 12.81 -3.46
CA ILE A 26 7.55 14.10 -2.79
C ILE A 26 6.72 14.99 -3.72
N LEU A 27 5.71 15.64 -3.18
CA LEU A 27 4.89 16.62 -3.88
C LEU A 27 5.06 17.98 -3.20
N ALA A 28 5.53 18.95 -3.97
CA ALA A 28 5.57 20.34 -3.51
C ALA A 28 4.15 20.89 -3.39
N ASP A 29 3.86 21.58 -2.30
CA ASP A 29 2.60 22.26 -2.02
C ASP A 29 2.89 23.67 -1.51
N ASP A 30 1.98 24.61 -1.73
CA ASP A 30 2.20 26.03 -1.43
C ASP A 30 2.47 26.30 0.06
N GLN A 31 2.05 25.38 0.93
CA GLN A 31 2.23 25.49 2.39
C GLN A 31 3.29 24.54 2.95
N ARG A 32 3.28 23.26 2.55
CA ARG A 32 4.13 22.19 3.11
C ARG A 32 4.32 21.07 2.11
N ASP A 33 5.55 20.61 1.91
CA ASP A 33 5.77 19.46 1.03
C ASP A 33 5.13 18.19 1.60
N LEU A 34 4.51 17.42 0.74
CA LEU A 34 3.89 16.14 1.07
C LEU A 34 4.84 15.00 0.71
N ILE A 35 5.13 14.15 1.69
CA ILE A 35 6.02 13.01 1.57
C ILE A 35 5.20 11.72 1.58
N PHE A 36 5.31 10.94 0.52
CA PHE A 36 4.53 9.72 0.29
C PHE A 36 5.39 8.53 0.71
N LEU A 37 4.93 7.71 1.66
CA LEU A 37 5.67 6.57 2.20
C LEU A 37 5.23 5.26 1.53
N ASN A 38 6.11 4.27 1.47
CA ASN A 38 5.80 2.93 0.95
C ASN A 38 4.68 2.21 1.71
N THR A 39 4.41 2.62 2.94
CA THR A 39 3.27 2.14 3.75
C THR A 39 1.92 2.58 3.19
N GLY A 40 1.89 3.55 2.28
CA GLY A 40 0.69 4.17 1.74
C GLY A 40 0.33 5.49 2.40
N GLU A 41 1.00 5.85 3.48
CA GLU A 41 0.74 7.10 4.19
C GLU A 41 1.33 8.32 3.46
N VAL A 42 0.66 9.46 3.61
CA VAL A 42 1.13 10.78 3.21
C VAL A 42 1.37 11.60 4.49
N VAL A 43 2.60 12.05 4.68
CA VAL A 43 3.02 12.86 5.83
C VAL A 43 3.48 14.24 5.38
N GLU A 44 3.40 15.23 6.27
CA GLU A 44 3.77 16.61 5.99
C GLU A 44 5.20 16.91 6.43
N SER A 45 5.94 17.61 5.57
CA SER A 45 7.21 18.24 5.90
C SER A 45 6.94 19.67 6.42
N PRO A 46 7.25 19.99 7.69
CA PRO A 46 6.98 21.32 8.22
C PRO A 46 8.00 22.38 7.77
N ASP A 47 9.17 21.98 7.28
CA ASP A 47 10.24 22.89 6.87
C ASP A 47 11.16 22.31 5.78
N GLU A 48 11.95 23.20 5.17
CA GLU A 48 12.87 22.88 4.07
C GLU A 48 13.97 21.88 4.46
N SER A 49 14.36 21.82 5.74
CA SER A 49 15.42 20.92 6.19
C SER A 49 15.00 19.46 6.12
N ILE A 50 13.76 19.17 6.53
CA ILE A 50 13.14 17.84 6.42
C ILE A 50 12.94 17.48 4.95
N THR A 51 12.42 18.40 4.14
CA THR A 51 12.25 18.21 2.69
C THR A 51 13.56 17.89 2.01
N ARG A 52 14.65 18.57 2.36
CA ARG A 52 15.98 18.33 1.78
C ARG A 52 16.50 16.94 2.09
N ILE A 53 16.36 16.47 3.34
CA ILE A 53 16.76 15.11 3.73
C ILE A 53 15.91 14.09 2.98
N ALA A 54 14.58 14.27 2.98
CA ALA A 54 13.66 13.40 2.27
C ALA A 54 13.98 13.30 0.77
N THR A 55 14.27 14.44 0.13
CA THR A 55 14.64 14.52 -1.30
C THR A 55 15.95 13.80 -1.57
N GLN A 56 16.96 13.99 -0.72
CA GLN A 56 18.24 13.30 -0.85
C GLN A 56 18.06 11.79 -0.67
N SER A 57 17.32 11.34 0.36
CA SER A 57 17.06 9.92 0.58
C SER A 57 16.28 9.28 -0.57
N LEU A 58 15.30 9.99 -1.15
CA LEU A 58 14.58 9.52 -2.34
C LEU A 58 15.54 9.34 -3.53
N LYS A 59 16.38 10.34 -3.80
CA LYS A 59 17.36 10.32 -4.89
C LYS A 59 18.41 9.22 -4.72
N GLU A 60 18.90 9.04 -3.50
CA GLU A 60 19.90 8.02 -3.15
C GLU A 60 19.29 6.63 -2.90
N LYS A 61 17.97 6.48 -3.02
CA LYS A 61 17.24 5.24 -2.74
C LYS A 61 17.47 4.70 -1.32
N LYS A 62 17.64 5.61 -0.35
CA LYS A 62 17.84 5.30 1.06
C LYS A 62 16.52 5.18 1.82
N GLY A 63 16.58 4.45 2.93
CA GLY A 63 15.50 4.40 3.90
C GLY A 63 15.53 5.64 4.79
N VAL A 64 14.43 5.91 5.48
CA VAL A 64 14.34 6.99 6.46
C VAL A 64 13.69 6.50 7.75
N ILE A 65 14.23 6.91 8.88
CA ILE A 65 13.57 6.78 10.19
C ILE A 65 12.84 8.10 10.44
N LEU A 66 11.54 8.03 10.73
CA LEU A 66 10.70 9.19 10.95
C LEU A 66 10.24 9.26 12.40
N LYS A 67 10.39 10.45 13.01
CA LYS A 67 9.67 10.81 14.22
C LYS A 67 8.43 11.60 13.82
N LEU A 68 7.25 11.04 14.05
CA LEU A 68 5.99 11.63 13.61
C LEU A 68 5.24 12.25 14.80
N GLN A 69 4.74 13.48 14.63
CA GLN A 69 3.84 14.09 15.58
C GLN A 69 2.46 13.45 15.43
N LYS A 70 1.94 12.88 16.52
CA LYS A 70 0.58 12.36 16.55
C LYS A 70 -0.39 13.54 16.49
N LEU A 71 -1.19 13.56 15.44
CA LEU A 71 -2.37 14.42 15.32
C LEU A 71 -3.62 13.56 15.50
N ASP A 72 -4.80 14.18 15.47
CA ASP A 72 -6.06 13.45 15.46
C ASP A 72 -6.10 12.49 14.25
N ASP A 73 -6.76 11.35 14.40
CA ASP A 73 -6.74 10.24 13.45
C ASP A 73 -7.32 10.64 12.07
N GLU A 74 -7.98 11.79 11.96
CA GLU A 74 -8.47 12.31 10.68
C GLU A 74 -7.40 13.07 9.86
N PHE A 75 -6.29 13.48 10.47
CA PHE A 75 -5.30 14.35 9.83
C PHE A 75 -4.03 13.60 9.41
N ARG A 76 -3.31 14.17 8.44
CA ARG A 76 -1.94 13.76 8.13
C ARG A 76 -1.04 14.01 9.33
N ARG A 77 -0.07 13.13 9.55
CA ARG A 77 0.97 13.36 10.57
C ARG A 77 2.02 14.32 10.03
N SER A 78 2.55 15.18 10.89
CA SER A 78 3.71 16.02 10.59
C SER A 78 4.99 15.31 11.00
N ILE A 79 6.04 15.41 10.18
CA ILE A 79 7.37 14.95 10.54
C ILE A 79 7.96 15.93 11.57
N VAL A 80 8.49 15.40 12.66
CA VAL A 80 9.25 16.15 13.69
C VAL A 80 10.74 16.01 13.46
N ASP A 81 11.17 14.83 13.02
CA ASP A 81 12.57 14.52 12.75
C ASP A 81 12.67 13.43 11.69
N ILE A 82 13.74 13.47 10.91
CA ILE A 82 14.03 12.52 9.83
C ILE A 82 15.52 12.20 9.81
N GLU A 83 15.81 10.90 9.84
CA GLU A 83 17.17 10.39 9.70
C GLU A 83 17.24 9.52 8.45
N SER A 84 18.17 9.82 7.55
CA SER A 84 18.46 8.96 6.40
C SER A 84 19.33 7.79 6.86
N VAL A 85 18.92 6.57 6.51
CA VAL A 85 19.66 5.34 6.86
C VAL A 85 19.96 4.54 5.62
N GLU A 86 21.13 3.88 5.62
CA GLU A 86 21.42 2.86 4.61
C GLU A 86 20.40 1.73 4.78
N TYR A 87 19.54 1.57 3.78
CA TYR A 87 18.59 0.48 3.76
C TYR A 87 19.25 -0.68 3.03
N GLY A 88 19.39 -1.83 3.71
CA GLY A 88 20.03 -3.02 3.14
C GLY A 88 19.48 -3.33 1.75
N GLU A 89 20.39 -3.71 0.84
CA GLU A 89 20.17 -3.88 -0.60
C GLU A 89 18.79 -4.45 -0.93
N PHE A 90 17.81 -3.58 -1.14
CA PHE A 90 16.74 -3.90 -2.06
C PHE A 90 17.43 -3.85 -3.42
N GLU A 91 17.56 -5.00 -4.10
CA GLU A 91 18.33 -5.12 -5.33
C GLU A 91 18.18 -3.85 -6.18
N PRO A 92 19.29 -3.11 -6.40
CA PRO A 92 19.24 -1.82 -7.04
C PRO A 92 18.53 -1.97 -8.38
N GLN A 93 17.40 -1.26 -8.50
CA GLN A 93 16.65 -1.24 -9.74
C GLN A 93 17.53 -0.58 -10.79
N PRO A 94 17.83 -1.25 -11.92
CA PRO A 94 18.62 -0.63 -12.98
C PRO A 94 17.90 0.62 -13.46
N GLU A 95 18.58 1.77 -13.38
CA GLU A 95 18.11 3.03 -13.96
C GLU A 95 18.14 2.88 -15.48
N HIS A 96 17.01 2.48 -16.05
CA HIS A 96 16.80 2.60 -17.48
C HIS A 96 16.16 3.96 -17.76
N GLU A 97 16.91 4.85 -18.43
CA GLU A 97 16.35 6.03 -19.08
C GLU A 97 15.36 5.57 -20.15
N PHE A 98 14.06 5.70 -19.86
CA PHE A 98 13.02 5.37 -20.81
C PHE A 98 12.85 6.52 -21.80
N THR A 99 13.24 6.25 -23.05
CA THR A 99 12.84 7.08 -24.19
C THR A 99 11.33 6.95 -24.37
N LYS A 100 10.66 8.09 -24.65
CA LYS A 100 9.20 8.21 -24.84
C LYS A 100 8.63 7.02 -25.63
N PHE A 101 7.87 6.18 -24.92
CA PHE A 101 7.25 4.97 -25.42
C PHE A 101 6.13 5.27 -26.42
N ASN A 102 6.24 4.80 -27.65
CA ASN A 102 5.30 5.07 -28.74
C ASN A 102 4.58 3.82 -29.30
N ASP A 103 4.64 2.64 -28.67
CA ASP A 103 3.87 1.48 -29.15
C ASP A 103 3.14 0.74 -28.03
N GLU A 104 1.90 1.17 -27.77
CA GLU A 104 0.99 0.61 -26.76
C GLU A 104 0.61 -0.87 -26.99
N ARG A 105 0.90 -1.44 -28.17
CA ARG A 105 0.35 -2.74 -28.61
C ARG A 105 1.00 -3.98 -27.99
N TYR A 106 2.01 -3.83 -27.12
CA TYR A 106 2.74 -4.94 -26.51
C TYR A 106 2.92 -4.83 -24.98
N PHE A 107 2.27 -3.87 -24.32
CA PHE A 107 2.48 -3.72 -22.87
C PHE A 107 1.66 -4.73 -22.09
N ARG A 108 2.40 -5.52 -21.33
CA ARG A 108 1.82 -6.50 -20.43
C ARG A 108 1.20 -5.83 -19.22
N THR A 109 0.09 -6.38 -18.76
CA THR A 109 -0.65 -5.87 -17.61
C THR A 109 -0.36 -6.71 -16.35
N PRO A 110 -0.63 -6.19 -15.15
CA PRO A 110 -0.51 -6.98 -13.91
C PRO A 110 -1.43 -8.21 -13.83
N LEU A 111 -2.35 -8.38 -14.79
CA LEU A 111 -3.26 -9.53 -14.93
C LEU A 111 -2.89 -10.46 -16.11
N ASP A 112 -1.81 -10.17 -16.83
CA ASP A 112 -1.41 -11.01 -17.97
C ASP A 112 -1.24 -12.46 -17.57
N HIS A 113 -1.82 -13.36 -18.37
CA HIS A 113 -1.81 -14.81 -18.14
C HIS A 113 -2.38 -15.24 -16.77
N TYR A 114 -3.18 -14.40 -16.13
CA TYR A 114 -3.82 -14.69 -14.84
C TYR A 114 -5.34 -14.65 -14.98
N THR A 115 -6.01 -15.72 -14.56
CA THR A 115 -7.47 -15.78 -14.52
C THR A 115 -7.95 -15.74 -13.08
N VAL A 116 -8.61 -14.64 -12.71
CA VAL A 116 -9.23 -14.50 -11.39
C VAL A 116 -10.39 -15.48 -11.26
N HIS A 117 -10.45 -16.17 -10.12
CA HIS A 117 -11.47 -17.15 -9.78
C HIS A 117 -12.87 -16.54 -9.89
N GLN A 118 -13.81 -17.34 -10.40
CA GLN A 118 -15.20 -16.93 -10.60
C GLN A 118 -16.16 -17.83 -9.83
N TYR A 119 -16.91 -17.25 -8.91
CA TYR A 119 -18.02 -17.95 -8.25
C TYR A 119 -19.33 -17.77 -9.00
N ARG A 120 -20.27 -18.70 -8.80
CA ARG A 120 -21.61 -18.61 -9.39
C ARG A 120 -22.56 -17.80 -8.51
N LYS A 121 -22.32 -17.80 -7.19
CA LYS A 121 -23.22 -17.22 -6.20
C LYS A 121 -22.47 -16.32 -5.22
N TYR A 122 -23.14 -15.28 -4.75
CA TYR A 122 -22.59 -14.30 -3.80
C TYR A 122 -22.22 -14.96 -2.45
N GLU A 123 -23.00 -15.95 -2.00
CA GLU A 123 -22.78 -16.65 -0.72
C GLU A 123 -21.42 -17.36 -0.68
N GLN A 124 -20.89 -17.79 -1.83
CA GLN A 124 -19.55 -18.39 -1.93
C GLN A 124 -18.47 -17.33 -1.65
N ALA A 125 -18.65 -16.12 -2.16
CA ALA A 125 -17.76 -14.99 -1.87
C ALA A 125 -17.81 -14.61 -0.39
N GLN A 126 -19.01 -14.60 0.20
CA GLN A 126 -19.19 -14.31 1.62
C GLN A 126 -18.54 -15.39 2.48
N ALA A 127 -18.72 -16.67 2.16
CA ALA A 127 -18.09 -17.77 2.87
C ALA A 127 -16.56 -17.67 2.82
N LEU A 128 -15.98 -17.40 1.65
CA LEU A 128 -14.54 -17.17 1.51
C LEU A 128 -14.05 -16.01 2.38
N MET A 129 -14.77 -14.87 2.39
CA MET A 129 -14.41 -13.71 3.20
C MET A 129 -14.55 -13.97 4.71
N ASN A 130 -15.52 -14.78 5.12
CA ASN A 130 -15.68 -15.17 6.52
C ASN A 130 -14.50 -16.01 7.03
N ASP A 131 -13.85 -16.76 6.14
CA ASP A 131 -12.69 -17.58 6.44
C ASP A 131 -11.37 -16.79 6.45
N PHE A 132 -11.37 -15.52 6.03
CA PHE A 132 -10.19 -14.68 6.15
C PHE A 132 -9.85 -14.45 7.61
N ARG A 133 -8.56 -14.53 7.94
CA ARG A 133 -8.07 -14.20 9.26
C ARG A 133 -8.40 -12.75 9.64
N ARG A 134 -8.82 -12.57 10.89
CA ARG A 134 -9.28 -11.30 11.48
C ARG A 134 -8.43 -10.85 12.67
N ASP A 135 -7.52 -11.70 13.12
CA ASP A 135 -6.51 -11.45 14.14
C ASP A 135 -5.34 -10.59 13.61
N THR A 136 -5.62 -9.67 12.68
CA THR A 136 -4.62 -8.76 12.13
C THR A 136 -4.35 -7.62 13.09
N LEU A 137 -3.10 -7.18 13.18
CA LEU A 137 -2.72 -6.02 13.97
C LEU A 137 -3.40 -4.75 13.47
N ASN A 138 -3.80 -3.87 14.39
CA ASN A 138 -4.40 -2.57 14.04
C ASN A 138 -3.42 -1.67 13.25
N SER A 139 -2.11 -1.84 13.47
CA SER A 139 -1.05 -1.14 12.75
C SER A 139 -0.64 -1.80 11.43
N SER A 140 -1.28 -2.90 11.05
CA SER A 140 -0.92 -3.62 9.82
C SER A 140 -1.24 -2.77 8.59
N GLN A 141 -0.36 -2.86 7.59
CA GLN A 141 -0.59 -2.20 6.31
C GLN A 141 -1.56 -3.01 5.44
N CYS A 142 -2.39 -2.31 4.65
CA CYS A 142 -3.43 -2.94 3.83
C CYS A 142 -2.89 -3.97 2.84
N TYR A 143 -1.73 -3.68 2.24
CA TYR A 143 -1.08 -4.57 1.29
C TYR A 143 -0.56 -5.87 1.92
N ASN A 144 -0.09 -5.82 3.18
CA ASN A 144 0.30 -7.00 3.93
C ASN A 144 -0.92 -7.89 4.22
N ARG A 145 -2.02 -7.31 4.72
CA ARG A 145 -3.27 -8.05 4.94
C ARG A 145 -3.81 -8.67 3.65
N ALA A 146 -3.89 -7.88 2.58
CA ALA A 146 -4.35 -8.37 1.28
C ALA A 146 -3.49 -9.52 0.76
N HIS A 147 -2.16 -9.43 0.91
CA HIS A 147 -1.25 -10.48 0.47
C HIS A 147 -1.40 -11.78 1.28
N VAL A 148 -1.54 -11.67 2.60
CA VAL A 148 -1.85 -12.81 3.48
C VAL A 148 -3.17 -13.46 3.09
N TRP A 149 -4.25 -12.69 2.95
CA TRP A 149 -5.58 -13.24 2.62
C TRP A 149 -5.59 -13.95 1.27
N THR A 150 -4.96 -13.38 0.23
CA THR A 150 -4.87 -14.06 -1.07
C THR A 150 -3.99 -15.31 -1.01
N TYR A 151 -2.91 -15.29 -0.23
CA TYR A 151 -2.03 -16.44 -0.07
C TYR A 151 -2.77 -17.60 0.61
N GLU A 152 -3.48 -17.32 1.71
CA GLU A 152 -4.25 -18.33 2.44
C GLU A 152 -5.39 -18.91 1.61
N ALA A 153 -6.13 -18.06 0.89
CA ALA A 153 -7.18 -18.52 -0.03
C ALA A 153 -6.63 -19.47 -1.11
N PHE A 154 -5.46 -19.14 -1.67
CA PHE A 154 -4.78 -20.01 -2.63
C PHE A 154 -4.33 -21.32 -1.98
N LYS A 155 -3.63 -21.27 -0.85
CA LYS A 155 -3.08 -22.45 -0.17
C LYS A 155 -4.15 -23.41 0.35
N LYS A 156 -5.24 -22.88 0.89
CA LYS A 156 -6.29 -23.68 1.54
C LYS A 156 -7.33 -24.21 0.56
N TYR A 157 -7.66 -23.42 -0.47
CA TYR A 157 -8.81 -23.69 -1.34
C TYR A 157 -8.49 -23.71 -2.83
N ASN A 158 -7.23 -23.48 -3.22
CA ASN A 158 -6.81 -23.31 -4.61
C ASN A 158 -7.61 -22.20 -5.34
N ILE A 159 -7.89 -21.10 -4.63
CA ILE A 159 -8.62 -19.95 -5.16
C ILE A 159 -7.62 -18.89 -5.63
N TYR A 160 -7.72 -18.54 -6.91
CA TYR A 160 -6.90 -17.52 -7.56
C TYR A 160 -7.59 -16.16 -7.46
N MET A 161 -7.26 -15.38 -6.44
CA MET A 161 -7.85 -14.05 -6.27
C MET A 161 -7.12 -12.98 -7.08
N GLY A 162 -7.81 -11.93 -7.49
CA GLY A 162 -7.14 -10.71 -7.94
C GLY A 162 -6.88 -9.77 -6.77
N LYS A 163 -6.06 -8.75 -6.98
CA LYS A 163 -5.94 -7.58 -6.08
C LYS A 163 -6.41 -6.32 -6.77
N MET A 164 -7.22 -5.56 -6.08
CA MET A 164 -7.76 -4.29 -6.55
C MET A 164 -7.12 -3.16 -5.78
N TRP A 165 -6.39 -2.34 -6.50
CA TRP A 165 -5.65 -1.21 -5.98
C TRP A 165 -6.44 0.06 -6.28
N ILE A 166 -6.69 0.88 -5.27
CA ILE A 166 -7.11 2.26 -5.45
C ILE A 166 -5.90 3.15 -5.23
N PHE A 167 -5.62 4.00 -6.21
CA PHE A 167 -4.57 5.00 -6.14
C PHE A 167 -5.22 6.38 -6.11
N TYR A 168 -4.97 7.14 -5.05
CA TYR A 168 -5.44 8.51 -4.93
C TYR A 168 -4.50 9.44 -5.67
N THR A 169 -5.07 10.38 -6.40
CA THR A 169 -4.30 11.38 -7.14
C THR A 169 -3.83 12.50 -6.22
N ASP A 170 -2.78 13.22 -6.64
CA ASP A 170 -2.35 14.44 -5.97
C ASP A 170 -3.51 15.43 -5.79
N LYS A 171 -4.35 15.58 -6.81
CA LYS A 171 -5.59 16.36 -6.77
C LYS A 171 -6.51 15.97 -5.61
N TYR A 172 -6.82 14.69 -5.47
CA TYR A 172 -7.68 14.20 -4.37
C TYR A 172 -7.01 14.36 -3.01
N ILE A 173 -5.72 14.06 -2.94
CA ILE A 173 -4.93 14.17 -1.73
C ILE A 173 -4.98 15.62 -1.23
N ARG A 174 -4.64 16.62 -2.05
CA ARG A 174 -4.70 18.04 -1.68
C ARG A 174 -6.12 18.48 -1.30
N GLU A 175 -7.11 18.25 -2.16
CA GLU A 175 -8.49 18.70 -1.95
C GLU A 175 -9.11 18.19 -0.64
N PHE A 176 -8.89 16.92 -0.31
CA PHE A 176 -9.55 16.27 0.82
C PHE A 176 -8.65 16.06 2.04
N ASN A 177 -7.46 16.65 2.03
CA ASN A 177 -6.39 16.39 2.99
C ASN A 177 -6.20 14.89 3.26
N ASN A 178 -6.22 14.06 2.20
CA ASN A 178 -6.19 12.61 2.36
C ASN A 178 -4.82 12.17 2.88
N LYS A 179 -4.80 11.30 3.90
CA LYS A 179 -3.56 10.80 4.53
C LYS A 179 -3.02 9.51 3.91
N TRP A 180 -3.72 8.97 2.91
CA TRP A 180 -3.32 7.76 2.20
C TRP A 180 -3.19 8.06 0.71
N TRP A 181 -2.21 7.48 0.03
CA TRP A 181 -2.06 7.60 -1.42
C TRP A 181 -2.44 6.31 -2.18
N PHE A 182 -2.60 5.19 -1.47
CA PHE A 182 -3.26 4.01 -2.02
C PHE A 182 -3.99 3.18 -0.96
N HIS A 183 -4.84 2.26 -1.41
CA HIS A 183 -5.36 1.13 -0.64
C HIS A 183 -5.51 -0.09 -1.55
N VAL A 184 -5.52 -1.28 -0.97
CA VAL A 184 -5.64 -2.53 -1.74
C VAL A 184 -6.45 -3.58 -0.99
N ALA A 185 -7.26 -4.32 -1.73
CA ALA A 185 -7.98 -5.47 -1.21
C ALA A 185 -8.09 -6.61 -2.25
N PRO A 186 -8.22 -7.87 -1.80
CA PRO A 186 -8.55 -8.99 -2.67
C PRO A 186 -9.88 -8.83 -3.38
N TYR A 187 -10.00 -9.36 -4.60
CA TYR A 187 -11.28 -9.44 -5.32
C TYR A 187 -11.44 -10.75 -6.09
N ILE A 188 -12.68 -11.06 -6.44
CA ILE A 188 -13.06 -12.17 -7.33
C ILE A 188 -14.10 -11.72 -8.35
N HIS A 189 -14.44 -12.60 -9.30
CA HIS A 189 -15.60 -12.43 -10.16
C HIS A 189 -16.81 -13.25 -9.70
N LEU A 190 -18.01 -12.72 -9.96
CA LEU A 190 -19.26 -13.48 -9.87
C LEU A 190 -19.84 -13.69 -11.27
N LYS A 191 -20.36 -14.89 -11.53
CA LYS A 191 -20.99 -15.22 -12.82
C LYS A 191 -22.22 -14.34 -13.02
N GLY A 192 -22.26 -13.66 -14.17
CA GLY A 192 -23.35 -12.75 -14.55
C GLY A 192 -23.25 -11.36 -13.94
N TRP A 193 -22.18 -11.04 -13.20
CA TRP A 193 -21.96 -9.70 -12.65
C TRP A 193 -20.92 -8.96 -13.50
N THR A 194 -21.23 -7.70 -13.84
CA THR A 194 -20.33 -6.85 -14.65
C THR A 194 -19.08 -6.43 -13.88
N TYR A 195 -19.22 -6.15 -12.59
CA TYR A 195 -18.13 -5.66 -11.75
C TYR A 195 -17.61 -6.74 -10.80
N PRO A 196 -16.30 -6.75 -10.52
CA PRO A 196 -15.76 -7.62 -9.50
C PRO A 196 -16.32 -7.30 -8.11
N VAL A 197 -16.22 -8.28 -7.23
CA VAL A 197 -16.58 -8.17 -5.83
C VAL A 197 -15.30 -8.17 -5.00
N VAL A 198 -15.15 -7.17 -4.14
CA VAL A 198 -14.01 -6.92 -3.26
C VAL A 198 -14.26 -7.51 -1.88
N LEU A 199 -13.26 -8.20 -1.35
CA LEU A 199 -13.28 -8.87 -0.05
C LEU A 199 -12.31 -8.16 0.88
N ASP A 200 -12.80 -7.22 1.68
CA ASP A 200 -11.97 -6.39 2.56
C ASP A 200 -12.47 -6.45 4.02
N PRO A 201 -12.17 -7.53 4.77
CA PRO A 201 -12.69 -7.69 6.13
C PRO A 201 -12.11 -6.69 7.13
N GLY A 202 -11.09 -5.92 6.75
CA GLY A 202 -10.56 -4.83 7.55
C GLY A 202 -11.47 -3.59 7.56
N PHE A 203 -12.33 -3.42 6.56
CA PHE A 203 -13.23 -2.27 6.42
C PHE A 203 -14.71 -2.65 6.26
N THR A 204 -15.00 -3.91 5.91
CA THR A 204 -16.36 -4.37 5.59
C THR A 204 -16.66 -5.71 6.25
N GLN A 205 -17.95 -5.98 6.49
CA GLN A 205 -18.38 -7.29 7.03
C GLN A 205 -18.77 -8.28 5.93
N LYS A 206 -18.95 -7.81 4.69
CA LYS A 206 -19.44 -8.60 3.56
C LYS A 206 -18.77 -8.17 2.25
N PRO A 207 -18.68 -9.05 1.24
CA PRO A 207 -18.11 -8.70 -0.05
C PRO A 207 -18.89 -7.59 -0.74
N TRP A 208 -18.22 -6.56 -1.23
CA TRP A 208 -18.86 -5.39 -1.84
C TRP A 208 -18.52 -5.29 -3.33
N THR A 209 -19.42 -4.72 -4.13
CA THR A 209 -19.04 -4.38 -5.51
C THR A 209 -17.90 -3.36 -5.49
N GLN A 210 -17.09 -3.34 -6.55
CA GLN A 210 -16.02 -2.36 -6.75
C GLN A 210 -16.47 -0.93 -6.35
N ASN A 211 -17.59 -0.45 -6.89
CA ASN A 211 -18.04 0.93 -6.65
C ASN A 211 -18.48 1.17 -5.20
N THR A 212 -19.16 0.19 -4.59
CA THR A 212 -19.57 0.32 -3.18
C THR A 212 -18.33 0.34 -2.27
N TRP A 213 -17.33 -0.48 -2.56
CA TRP A 213 -16.07 -0.53 -1.81
C TRP A 213 -15.25 0.75 -1.98
N THR A 214 -15.06 1.27 -3.20
CA THR A 214 -14.34 2.53 -3.41
C THR A 214 -15.00 3.71 -2.70
N ASN A 215 -16.34 3.73 -2.64
CA ASN A 215 -17.08 4.79 -1.97
C ASN A 215 -16.87 4.85 -0.45
N LEU A 216 -16.29 3.82 0.17
CA LEU A 216 -15.86 3.89 1.58
C LEU A 216 -14.73 4.89 1.78
N PHE A 217 -13.87 5.03 0.77
CA PHE A 217 -12.64 5.80 0.88
C PHE A 217 -12.70 7.13 0.11
N MET A 218 -13.67 7.28 -0.80
CA MET A 218 -13.88 8.49 -1.60
C MET A 218 -14.88 9.43 -0.93
N LYS A 219 -14.39 10.50 -0.28
CA LYS A 219 -15.23 11.52 0.40
C LYS A 219 -16.26 12.16 -0.55
N ASN A 220 -15.88 12.37 -1.80
CA ASN A 220 -16.75 12.92 -2.85
C ASN A 220 -17.54 11.87 -3.64
N LYS A 221 -17.39 10.57 -3.34
CA LYS A 221 -18.02 9.45 -4.06
C LYS A 221 -17.75 9.45 -5.57
N ALA A 222 -16.64 10.04 -6.01
CA ALA A 222 -16.24 10.02 -7.41
C ALA A 222 -15.94 8.59 -7.85
N VAL A 223 -16.33 8.27 -9.10
CA VAL A 223 -16.02 6.97 -9.70
C VAL A 223 -14.55 6.96 -10.13
N CYS A 224 -13.77 6.03 -9.58
CA CYS A 224 -12.36 5.89 -9.94
C CYS A 224 -12.18 5.29 -11.34
N LYS A 225 -11.31 5.89 -12.15
CA LYS A 225 -11.01 5.43 -13.51
C LYS A 225 -10.20 4.14 -13.47
N THR A 226 -10.70 3.07 -14.08
CA THR A 226 -9.96 1.79 -14.16
C THR A 226 -8.93 1.86 -15.29
N VAL A 227 -7.67 1.55 -15.00
CA VAL A 227 -6.55 1.52 -15.94
C VAL A 227 -5.72 0.25 -15.76
N SER A 228 -4.96 -0.12 -16.78
CA SER A 228 -4.12 -1.33 -16.75
C SER A 228 -2.66 -1.07 -16.38
N TYR A 229 -2.21 0.19 -16.49
CA TYR A 229 -0.81 0.59 -16.37
C TYR A 229 -0.63 1.58 -15.23
N TYR A 230 0.52 1.51 -14.55
CA TYR A 230 0.83 2.40 -13.44
C TYR A 230 1.14 3.80 -13.96
N SER A 231 1.78 3.92 -15.12
CA SER A 231 2.06 5.21 -15.77
C SER A 231 0.80 6.03 -16.04
N HIS A 232 -0.34 5.40 -16.34
CA HIS A 232 -1.60 6.10 -16.52
C HIS A 232 -2.03 6.81 -15.24
N TYR A 233 -1.79 6.21 -14.07
CA TYR A 233 -1.96 6.90 -12.80
C TYR A 233 -0.90 7.99 -12.65
N GLU A 234 0.38 7.62 -12.73
CA GLU A 234 1.54 8.51 -12.47
C GLU A 234 1.51 9.80 -13.30
N GLN A 235 1.12 9.74 -14.58
CA GLN A 235 1.16 10.86 -15.53
C GLN A 235 -0.10 11.75 -15.50
N ASN A 236 -1.17 11.32 -14.83
CA ASN A 236 -2.49 11.98 -14.92
C ASN A 236 -3.06 12.34 -13.53
N GLN A 237 -2.18 12.83 -12.64
CA GLN A 237 -2.47 13.17 -11.23
C GLN A 237 -3.47 14.33 -11.04
N GLU A 238 -3.78 15.11 -12.08
CA GLU A 238 -4.71 16.24 -11.99
C GLU A 238 -6.03 16.01 -12.76
N GLN A 239 -6.11 14.90 -13.51
CA GLN A 239 -7.26 14.64 -14.39
C GLN A 239 -8.42 13.98 -13.65
N GLU A 240 -8.12 12.98 -12.83
CA GLU A 240 -9.11 12.18 -12.10
C GLU A 240 -8.93 12.36 -10.59
N TRP A 241 -9.91 11.91 -9.80
CA TRP A 241 -9.76 11.86 -8.34
C TRP A 241 -8.99 10.61 -7.89
N CYS A 242 -9.17 9.50 -8.59
CA CYS A 242 -8.56 8.22 -8.25
C CYS A 242 -8.51 7.30 -9.47
N TYR A 243 -7.57 6.36 -9.42
CA TYR A 243 -7.41 5.31 -10.41
C TYR A 243 -7.56 3.93 -9.76
N LEU A 244 -8.11 2.97 -10.50
CA LEU A 244 -8.15 1.57 -10.11
C LEU A 244 -7.23 0.77 -11.02
N ILE A 245 -6.34 -0.01 -10.41
CA ILE A 245 -5.53 -0.99 -11.11
C ILE A 245 -5.89 -2.37 -10.56
N ARG A 246 -6.01 -3.35 -11.45
CA ARG A 246 -6.21 -4.75 -11.07
C ARG A 246 -4.94 -5.53 -11.34
N SER A 247 -4.58 -6.41 -10.42
CA SER A 247 -3.43 -7.32 -10.58
C SER A 247 -3.76 -8.75 -10.20
N SER A 248 -2.86 -9.67 -10.53
CA SER A 248 -2.83 -11.00 -9.95
C SER A 248 -2.56 -10.93 -8.44
N MET A 249 -2.81 -12.05 -7.73
CA MET A 249 -2.52 -12.14 -6.30
C MET A 249 -1.04 -12.03 -5.94
N TYR A 250 -0.12 -12.13 -6.90
CA TYR A 250 1.32 -12.19 -6.61
C TYR A 250 1.95 -10.82 -6.34
N TYR A 251 1.32 -9.73 -6.79
CA TYR A 251 1.81 -8.36 -6.54
C TYR A 251 1.59 -7.98 -5.07
N TRP A 252 2.67 -7.64 -4.36
CA TRP A 252 2.63 -7.39 -2.92
C TRP A 252 2.49 -5.93 -2.57
N GLN A 253 3.26 -5.04 -3.17
CA GLN A 253 3.26 -3.59 -2.92
C GLN A 253 3.09 -2.80 -4.22
N PRO A 254 2.70 -1.51 -4.17
CA PRO A 254 2.53 -0.68 -5.37
C PRO A 254 3.73 -0.68 -6.31
N TYR A 255 4.94 -0.67 -5.74
CA TYR A 255 6.17 -0.64 -6.51
C TYR A 255 6.33 -1.89 -7.40
N ASN A 256 5.70 -3.03 -7.06
CA ASN A 256 5.72 -4.19 -7.94
C ASN A 256 4.96 -3.94 -9.26
N ILE A 257 3.89 -3.14 -9.21
CA ILE A 257 3.10 -2.76 -10.40
C ILE A 257 3.90 -1.76 -11.24
N GLU A 258 4.55 -0.81 -10.60
CA GLU A 258 5.44 0.15 -11.24
C GLU A 258 6.62 -0.53 -11.95
N ILE A 259 7.31 -1.43 -11.24
CA ILE A 259 8.46 -2.19 -11.78
C ILE A 259 8.04 -3.11 -12.93
N LEU A 260 6.82 -3.67 -12.91
CA LEU A 260 6.33 -4.45 -14.05
C LEU A 260 6.39 -3.61 -15.33
N GLU A 261 5.95 -2.36 -15.27
CA GLU A 261 5.92 -1.50 -16.44
C GLU A 261 7.31 -1.01 -16.83
N LYS A 262 8.08 -0.54 -15.84
CA LYS A 262 9.43 -0.02 -16.06
C LYS A 262 10.37 -1.14 -16.51
N LEU A 263 10.46 -2.22 -15.77
CA LEU A 263 11.50 -3.25 -15.95
C LEU A 263 11.01 -4.56 -16.54
N LYS A 264 9.72 -4.66 -16.89
CA LYS A 264 9.12 -5.89 -17.45
C LYS A 264 9.31 -7.10 -16.51
N GLN A 265 9.36 -6.88 -15.20
CA GLN A 265 9.47 -7.95 -14.21
C GLN A 265 8.08 -8.44 -13.81
N TYR A 266 7.79 -9.69 -14.15
CA TYR A 266 6.52 -10.35 -13.88
C TYR A 266 6.57 -11.13 -12.58
N LYS A 267 5.44 -11.14 -11.87
CA LYS A 267 5.24 -12.06 -10.75
C LYS A 267 4.30 -13.19 -11.14
N TRP A 268 4.84 -14.40 -11.15
CA TRP A 268 4.14 -15.65 -11.49
C TRP A 268 3.80 -16.51 -10.26
N GLY A 269 4.30 -16.11 -9.09
CA GLY A 269 4.22 -16.88 -7.87
C GLY A 269 4.44 -15.99 -6.65
N TYR A 270 4.09 -16.53 -5.50
CA TYR A 270 4.44 -15.93 -4.23
C TYR A 270 5.94 -16.09 -3.99
N LEU A 271 6.61 -15.00 -3.59
CA LEU A 271 7.96 -15.07 -3.05
C LEU A 271 7.88 -15.38 -1.55
N PRO A 272 8.54 -16.43 -1.04
CA PRO A 272 8.49 -16.79 0.37
C PRO A 272 8.80 -15.61 1.30
N GLU A 273 9.77 -14.77 0.93
CA GLU A 273 10.22 -13.63 1.73
C GLU A 273 9.14 -12.55 1.85
N GLU A 274 8.37 -12.30 0.77
CA GLU A 274 7.24 -11.36 0.78
C GLU A 274 6.08 -11.89 1.62
N VAL A 275 5.81 -13.19 1.54
CA VAL A 275 4.80 -13.85 2.36
C VAL A 275 5.19 -13.76 3.83
N ASP A 276 6.40 -14.18 4.19
CA ASP A 276 6.90 -14.15 5.57
C ASP A 276 6.88 -12.73 6.15
N HIS A 277 7.29 -11.74 5.36
CA HIS A 277 7.20 -10.34 5.75
C HIS A 277 5.75 -9.90 5.96
N ALA A 278 4.85 -10.21 5.03
CA ALA A 278 3.45 -9.87 5.15
C ALA A 278 2.81 -10.50 6.40
N TYR A 279 3.16 -11.74 6.75
CA TYR A 279 2.69 -12.40 7.97
C TYR A 279 3.24 -11.72 9.23
N ARG A 280 4.54 -11.43 9.28
CA ARG A 280 5.17 -10.74 10.40
C ARG A 280 4.49 -9.41 10.70
N ASP A 281 4.30 -8.59 9.67
CA ASP A 281 3.72 -7.26 9.84
C ASP A 281 2.20 -7.26 10.04
N ALA A 282 1.49 -8.20 9.41
CA ALA A 282 0.03 -8.25 9.52
C ALA A 282 -0.46 -8.92 10.80
N ILE A 283 0.28 -9.89 11.35
CA ILE A 283 -0.22 -10.82 12.36
C ILE A 283 0.66 -10.83 13.62
N TYR A 284 1.97 -11.04 13.47
CA TYR A 284 2.84 -11.34 14.61
C TYR A 284 3.36 -10.09 15.31
N GLY A 285 3.54 -9.00 14.56
CA GLY A 285 4.20 -7.80 15.03
C GLY A 285 5.71 -7.90 14.93
N GLN A 286 6.38 -6.76 15.04
CA GLN A 286 7.83 -6.65 15.21
C GLN A 286 8.20 -6.61 16.69
#